data_AF-A0A6A6PFQ5-F1
#
_entry.id   AF-A0A6A6PFQ5-F1
#
_cell.length_a   1.000
_cell.length_b   1.000
_cell.length_c   1.000
_cell.angle_alpha   90.00
_cell.angle_beta   90.00
_cell.angle_gamma   90.00
#
_symmetry.space_group_name_H-M   'P 1'
#
loop_
_entity.id
_entity.type
_entity.pdbx_description
1 polymer ?
#
loop_
_entity_poly.entity_id
_entity_poly.type
_entity_poly.pdbx_seq_one_letter_code
_entity_poly.pdbx_strand_id
1 'polypeptide(L)'
;MFVFKHGCRNASRTVARRFDRRCASRIAIPMETPPFPVVEHCPSPTCQCRETPQGLDIERETNLNGSIASYAEQVLISTGRMDWKSRIEEEEEGVLVRQLKAYLGRGGKYSDPFHNVMLTNSSFHPTQPLAHQTEATGTPIPTGKASPFSSISNNQSASSHETPTASAFLLPSFQYIPAIPTDPASIEAFIQAFILPSQLHQSHDSLTREQKNVLRRQPERQKSFVGARKADEILVLICGHGGRDSRCGTLGPLLKAEFEDKLRRQNIPLLDEPPVAEAVEVETEVEGYTPTARVGLISHIGGHKWAGNVIVYIPPSFKANALAGKGIWYSRVGPEHVEGIVEKTVVEGKVIKELFRGGIDQERTMLRV
;
A
#
# COMPACT_ATOMS: atom_id res chain seq x y z
N MET A 1 77.27 3.44 -48.28
CA MET A 1 76.17 4.40 -48.53
C MET A 1 75.83 5.05 -47.19
N PHE A 2 76.11 6.35 -47.07
CA PHE A 2 75.62 7.39 -46.11
C PHE A 2 75.25 7.00 -44.67
N VAL A 3 76.00 7.37 -43.61
CA VAL A 3 76.24 8.69 -42.95
C VAL A 3 75.35 8.91 -41.71
N PHE A 4 76.00 9.14 -40.56
CA PHE A 4 75.46 9.66 -39.28
C PHE A 4 74.77 11.03 -39.42
N LYS A 5 73.75 11.31 -38.59
CA LYS A 5 73.63 12.61 -37.87
C LYS A 5 72.56 12.62 -36.78
N HIS A 6 72.91 13.24 -35.65
CA HIS A 6 72.04 13.72 -34.58
C HIS A 6 71.06 14.81 -35.07
N GLY A 7 69.95 15.03 -34.34
CA GLY A 7 69.16 16.26 -34.52
C GLY A 7 67.89 16.33 -33.67
N CYS A 8 67.78 17.38 -32.86
CA CYS A 8 66.75 17.65 -31.87
C CYS A 8 65.39 18.10 -32.45
N ARG A 9 64.32 17.84 -31.67
CA ARG A 9 63.07 18.61 -31.48
C ARG A 9 62.70 19.74 -32.46
N ASN A 10 61.48 19.74 -33.00
CA ASN A 10 60.38 20.62 -32.52
C ASN A 10 59.06 20.53 -33.31
N ALA A 11 57.97 20.76 -32.56
CA ALA A 11 56.68 21.33 -32.93
C ALA A 11 55.73 20.54 -33.85
N SER A 12 54.93 19.64 -33.26
CA SER A 12 53.61 19.32 -33.81
C SER A 12 52.63 20.45 -33.48
N ARG A 13 52.11 21.10 -34.53
CA ARG A 13 50.96 22.02 -34.45
C ARG A 13 49.72 21.23 -34.05
N THR A 14 49.24 21.44 -32.83
CA THR A 14 47.93 20.98 -32.39
C THR A 14 46.84 21.81 -33.08
N VAL A 15 46.12 21.19 -34.00
CA VAL A 15 44.88 21.76 -34.56
C VAL A 15 43.81 21.66 -33.48
N ALA A 16 43.53 22.77 -32.80
CA ALA A 16 42.42 22.87 -31.87
C ALA A 16 41.10 22.77 -32.65
N ARG A 17 40.46 21.60 -32.62
CA ARG A 17 39.05 21.46 -33.02
C ARG A 17 38.20 22.22 -32.02
N ARG A 18 37.66 23.38 -32.43
CA ARG A 18 36.55 24.04 -31.73
C ARG A 18 35.35 23.10 -31.77
N PHE A 19 35.06 22.47 -30.64
CA PHE A 19 33.74 21.90 -30.39
C PHE A 19 32.83 23.07 -30.02
N ASP A 20 32.02 23.51 -30.98
CA ASP A 20 30.87 24.35 -30.67
C ASP A 20 29.96 23.55 -29.72
N ARG A 21 29.93 23.98 -28.47
CA ARG A 21 28.95 23.54 -27.47
C ARG A 21 27.57 23.94 -27.99
N ARG A 22 26.87 23.02 -28.66
CA ARG A 22 25.41 23.09 -28.71
C ARG A 22 24.94 22.78 -27.30
N CYS A 23 24.67 23.83 -26.50
CA CYS A 23 23.76 23.69 -25.39
C CYS A 23 22.48 23.08 -25.97
N ALA A 24 22.16 21.84 -25.57
CA ALA A 24 20.82 21.33 -25.74
C ALA A 24 19.89 22.36 -25.11
N SER A 25 19.06 23.02 -25.92
CA SER A 25 18.00 23.84 -25.36
C SER A 25 17.20 22.91 -24.45
N ARG A 26 17.10 23.26 -23.17
CA ARG A 26 16.08 22.70 -22.31
C ARG A 26 14.77 23.14 -22.94
N ILE A 27 14.23 22.32 -23.84
CA ILE A 27 12.83 22.41 -24.21
C ILE A 27 12.12 22.24 -22.88
N ALA A 28 11.56 23.33 -22.37
CA ALA A 28 10.65 23.26 -21.25
C ALA A 28 9.49 22.40 -21.75
N ILE A 29 9.46 21.14 -21.33
CA ILE A 29 8.28 20.30 -21.48
C ILE A 29 7.20 21.08 -20.73
N PRO A 30 6.11 21.51 -21.40
CA PRO A 30 5.03 22.19 -20.71
C PRO A 30 4.64 21.33 -19.51
N MET A 31 4.68 21.90 -18.30
CA MET A 31 4.14 21.21 -17.14
C MET A 31 2.64 21.07 -17.40
N GLU A 32 2.24 19.88 -17.85
CA GLU A 32 0.83 19.54 -17.93
C GLU A 32 0.23 19.82 -16.55
N THR A 33 -0.86 20.59 -16.52
CA THR A 33 -1.60 20.82 -15.29
C THR A 33 -1.92 19.46 -14.66
N PRO A 34 -1.64 19.27 -13.35
CA PRO A 34 -1.89 17.99 -12.71
C PRO A 34 -3.34 17.54 -12.94
N PRO A 35 -3.60 16.24 -13.14
CA PRO A 35 -4.95 15.74 -13.43
C PRO A 35 -5.91 15.81 -12.24
N PHE A 36 -5.53 16.50 -11.16
CA PHE A 36 -6.28 16.66 -9.93
C PHE A 36 -5.99 18.04 -9.30
N PRO A 37 -6.94 18.58 -8.51
CA PRO A 37 -6.75 19.81 -7.76
C PRO A 37 -5.57 19.73 -6.78
N VAL A 38 -4.84 20.84 -6.62
CA VAL A 38 -3.68 20.94 -5.72
C VAL A 38 -3.75 22.18 -4.84
N VAL A 39 -3.11 22.12 -3.67
CA VAL A 39 -2.73 23.27 -2.83
C VAL A 39 -1.23 23.24 -2.61
N GLU A 40 -0.58 24.39 -2.56
CA GLU A 40 0.89 24.45 -2.44
C GLU A 40 1.37 23.98 -1.07
N HIS A 41 0.72 24.47 -0.01
CA HIS A 41 1.11 24.23 1.38
C HIS A 41 -0.04 23.63 2.18
N CYS A 42 0.30 22.80 3.17
CA CYS A 42 -0.63 22.33 4.17
C CYS A 42 -1.12 23.53 4.98
N PRO A 43 -2.44 23.70 5.17
CA PRO A 43 -2.93 24.75 6.06
C PRO A 43 -2.43 24.52 7.49
N SER A 44 -2.22 25.61 8.22
CA SER A 44 -1.92 25.56 9.65
C SER A 44 -3.07 24.89 10.40
N PRO A 45 -2.78 24.08 11.44
CA PRO A 45 -3.82 23.44 12.23
C PRO A 45 -4.67 24.49 12.96
N THR A 46 -5.98 24.24 13.04
CA THR A 46 -6.96 25.10 13.71
C THR A 46 -7.19 24.69 15.16
N CYS A 47 -6.67 23.53 15.55
CA CYS A 47 -6.77 22.97 16.89
C CYS A 47 -5.41 22.50 17.41
N GLN A 48 -5.33 22.20 18.71
CA GLN A 48 -4.09 21.67 19.28
C GLN A 48 -3.77 20.28 18.72
N CYS A 49 -2.57 20.14 18.16
CA CYS A 49 -2.02 18.88 17.68
C CYS A 49 -1.30 18.13 18.80
N ARG A 50 -1.14 16.81 18.63
CA ARG A 50 -0.17 16.03 19.42
C ARG A 50 1.24 16.56 19.23
N GLU A 51 2.07 16.43 20.26
CA GLU A 51 3.46 16.87 20.21
C GLU A 51 4.30 16.00 19.26
N THR A 52 5.05 16.66 18.38
CA THR A 52 5.98 16.01 17.47
C THR A 52 7.24 15.60 18.25
N PRO A 53 7.64 14.31 18.22
CA PRO A 53 8.85 13.85 18.90
C PRO A 53 10.09 14.60 18.43
N GLN A 54 10.89 15.09 19.38
CA GLN A 54 12.15 15.75 19.08
C GLN A 54 13.25 14.73 18.71
N GLY A 55 14.27 15.19 17.98
CA GLY A 55 15.46 14.38 17.69
C GLY A 55 15.29 13.33 16.58
N LEU A 56 14.18 13.33 15.84
CA LEU A 56 14.04 12.52 14.65
C LEU A 56 14.78 13.18 13.47
N ASP A 57 15.86 12.55 13.01
CA ASP A 57 16.61 12.98 11.82
C ASP A 57 15.83 12.66 10.55
N ILE A 58 14.91 13.56 10.18
CA ILE A 58 14.09 13.48 8.97
C ILE A 58 14.67 14.44 7.94
N GLU A 59 14.98 13.91 6.77
CA GLU A 59 15.50 14.68 5.64
C GLU A 59 14.40 15.59 5.09
N ARG A 60 14.67 16.90 4.96
CA ARG A 60 13.67 17.93 4.58
C ARG A 60 13.95 18.66 3.26
N GLU A 61 15.10 18.43 2.63
CA GLU A 61 15.56 19.25 1.49
C GLU A 61 15.23 18.63 0.14
N THR A 62 15.28 17.30 0.03
CA THR A 62 15.10 16.60 -1.24
C THR A 62 13.68 16.79 -1.79
N ASN A 63 13.55 16.96 -3.11
CA ASN A 63 12.24 16.98 -3.75
C ASN A 63 11.53 15.61 -3.58
N LEU A 64 10.30 15.65 -3.08
CA LEU A 64 9.47 14.47 -2.85
C LEU A 64 8.75 13.98 -4.10
N ASN A 65 8.36 14.87 -5.01
CA ASN A 65 7.51 14.55 -6.15
C ASN A 65 8.19 13.54 -7.09
N GLY A 66 7.45 12.48 -7.43
CA GLY A 66 7.95 11.37 -8.25
C GLY A 66 8.93 10.44 -7.54
N SER A 67 9.04 10.50 -6.20
CA SER A 67 9.95 9.65 -5.42
C SER A 67 9.36 8.30 -5.00
N ILE A 68 8.11 8.00 -5.37
CA ILE A 68 7.52 6.67 -5.16
C ILE A 68 8.04 5.68 -6.20
N ALA A 69 8.36 4.47 -5.77
CA ALA A 69 8.63 3.39 -6.71
C ALA A 69 7.34 3.05 -7.46
N SER A 70 7.41 2.88 -8.78
CA SER A 70 6.24 2.50 -9.57
C SER A 70 5.77 1.10 -9.17
N TYR A 71 4.47 0.96 -8.91
CA TYR A 71 3.79 -0.30 -8.62
C TYR A 71 2.46 -0.34 -9.36
N ALA A 72 2.02 -1.54 -9.72
CA ALA A 72 0.75 -1.78 -10.41
C ALA A 72 -0.34 -2.29 -9.46
N GLU A 73 0.06 -2.91 -8.35
CA GLU A 73 -0.85 -3.35 -7.29
C GLU A 73 -0.11 -3.34 -5.94
N GLN A 74 -0.79 -2.92 -4.89
CA GLN A 74 -0.43 -3.13 -3.50
C GLN A 74 -1.32 -4.24 -2.96
N VAL A 75 -0.69 -5.29 -2.42
CA VAL A 75 -1.37 -6.29 -1.58
C VAL A 75 -1.15 -5.89 -0.13
N LEU A 76 -2.18 -5.33 0.48
CA LEU A 76 -2.21 -4.90 1.87
C LEU A 76 -2.76 -6.04 2.73
N ILE A 77 -1.86 -6.82 3.32
CA ILE A 77 -2.19 -8.02 4.10
C ILE A 77 -2.63 -7.61 5.50
N SER A 78 -3.82 -8.04 5.93
CA SER A 78 -4.33 -7.83 7.29
C SER A 78 -3.61 -8.77 8.24
N THR A 79 -2.84 -8.23 9.20
CA THR A 79 -2.08 -9.04 10.17
C THR A 79 -2.48 -8.79 11.62
N GLY A 80 -3.20 -7.70 11.90
CA GLY A 80 -3.52 -7.26 13.27
C GLY A 80 -2.30 -6.79 14.08
N ARG A 81 -1.09 -6.76 13.48
CA ARG A 81 0.16 -6.38 14.15
C ARG A 81 0.45 -4.90 13.94
N MET A 82 1.08 -4.28 14.93
CA MET A 82 1.47 -2.86 14.88
C MET A 82 2.93 -2.63 14.49
N ASP A 83 3.76 -3.68 14.52
CA ASP A 83 5.13 -3.68 14.04
C ASP A 83 5.50 -5.07 13.49
N TRP A 84 6.60 -5.14 12.75
CA TRP A 84 7.09 -6.35 12.10
C TRP A 84 8.62 -6.42 12.16
N LYS A 85 9.17 -7.61 11.90
CA LYS A 85 10.58 -7.80 11.57
C LYS A 85 10.93 -6.98 10.34
N SER A 86 12.18 -6.50 10.31
CA SER A 86 12.75 -5.72 9.19
C SER A 86 12.44 -6.31 7.81
N ARG A 87 12.35 -7.65 7.73
CA ARG A 87 11.86 -8.41 6.58
C ARG A 87 10.57 -9.15 6.96
N ILE A 88 9.45 -8.68 6.44
CA ILE A 88 8.11 -9.16 6.78
C ILE A 88 7.86 -10.63 6.39
N GLU A 89 8.63 -11.19 5.46
CA GLU A 89 8.60 -12.60 5.06
C GLU A 89 9.29 -13.53 6.06
N GLU A 90 10.09 -12.99 6.98
CA GLU A 90 10.74 -13.75 8.05
C GLU A 90 9.84 -13.88 9.29
N GLU A 91 8.63 -13.32 9.23
CA GLU A 91 7.60 -13.55 10.24
C GLU A 91 7.10 -14.99 10.21
N GLU A 92 6.77 -15.52 11.37
CA GLU A 92 6.24 -16.88 11.51
C GLU A 92 4.89 -17.01 10.77
N GLU A 93 3.99 -16.06 11.03
CA GLU A 93 2.68 -15.92 10.36
C GLU A 93 2.78 -15.35 8.94
N GLY A 94 3.98 -14.98 8.47
CA GLY A 94 4.24 -14.35 7.17
C GLY A 94 4.10 -15.30 5.97
N VAL A 95 3.26 -16.34 6.04
CA VAL A 95 3.15 -17.38 5.00
C VAL A 95 2.72 -16.79 3.66
N LEU A 96 1.65 -15.98 3.64
CA LEU A 96 1.16 -15.36 2.40
C LEU A 96 2.23 -14.48 1.76
N VAL A 97 2.83 -13.56 2.51
CA VAL A 97 3.85 -12.65 1.97
C VAL A 97 5.09 -13.39 1.47
N ARG A 98 5.53 -14.43 2.18
CA ARG A 98 6.69 -15.26 1.79
C ARG A 98 6.45 -15.94 0.45
N GLN A 99 5.27 -16.53 0.28
CA GLN A 99 4.91 -17.21 -0.96
C GLN A 99 4.68 -16.22 -2.11
N LEU A 100 3.95 -15.11 -1.88
CA LEU A 100 3.79 -14.06 -2.89
C LEU A 100 5.16 -13.54 -3.37
N LYS A 101 6.12 -13.32 -2.45
CA LYS A 101 7.49 -12.96 -2.81
C LYS A 101 8.20 -14.03 -3.64
N ALA A 102 8.02 -15.32 -3.32
CA ALA A 102 8.62 -16.41 -4.07
C ALA A 102 8.09 -16.49 -5.51
N TYR A 103 6.79 -16.21 -5.71
CA TYR A 103 6.15 -16.26 -7.02
C TYR A 103 6.34 -15.01 -7.88
N LEU A 104 6.27 -13.82 -7.27
CA LEU A 104 6.28 -12.51 -7.95
C LEU A 104 7.66 -11.83 -7.94
N GLY A 105 8.53 -12.21 -7.00
CA GLY A 105 9.87 -11.67 -6.87
C GLY A 105 10.83 -12.19 -7.94
N ARG A 106 12.07 -11.71 -7.90
CA ARG A 106 13.11 -12.04 -8.89
C ARG A 106 13.27 -13.55 -9.07
N GLY A 107 13.03 -14.04 -10.28
CA GLY A 107 13.16 -15.46 -10.63
C GLY A 107 11.93 -16.31 -10.30
N GLY A 108 10.88 -15.71 -9.73
CA GLY A 108 9.59 -16.36 -9.53
C GLY A 108 8.83 -16.58 -10.84
N LYS A 109 7.92 -17.56 -10.84
CA LYS A 109 7.11 -17.96 -12.01
C LYS A 109 6.34 -16.80 -12.66
N TYR A 110 5.91 -15.84 -11.85
CA TYR A 110 5.11 -14.69 -12.26
C TYR A 110 5.87 -13.37 -12.14
N SER A 111 7.20 -13.43 -12.11
CA SER A 111 8.06 -12.25 -12.07
C SER A 111 7.88 -11.42 -13.34
N ASP A 112 7.32 -10.22 -13.21
CA ASP A 112 7.20 -9.25 -14.31
C ASP A 112 7.80 -7.90 -13.89
N PRO A 113 8.93 -7.47 -14.48
CA PRO A 113 9.56 -6.19 -14.14
C PRO A 113 8.71 -4.96 -14.55
N PHE A 114 7.66 -5.15 -15.35
CA PHE A 114 6.75 -4.08 -15.77
C PHE A 114 5.43 -4.08 -14.99
N HIS A 115 5.22 -5.05 -14.09
CA HIS A 115 4.03 -5.15 -13.23
C HIS A 115 4.45 -5.37 -11.78
N ASN A 116 5.05 -4.33 -11.18
CA ASN A 116 5.55 -4.41 -9.81
C ASN A 116 4.40 -4.53 -8.80
N VAL A 117 4.46 -5.54 -7.93
CA VAL A 117 3.48 -5.75 -6.86
C VAL A 117 4.12 -5.36 -5.52
N MET A 118 3.57 -4.35 -4.87
CA MET A 118 3.99 -3.92 -3.55
C MET A 118 3.31 -4.77 -2.48
N LEU A 119 4.09 -5.46 -1.64
CA LEU A 119 3.56 -6.28 -0.56
C LEU A 119 3.77 -5.56 0.77
N THR A 120 2.68 -5.31 1.49
CA THR A 120 2.72 -4.62 2.78
C THR A 120 1.85 -5.35 3.79
N ASN A 121 2.34 -5.52 5.01
CA ASN A 121 1.50 -5.93 6.13
C ASN A 121 0.80 -4.69 6.72
N SER A 122 -0.34 -4.91 7.37
CA SER A 122 -1.12 -3.86 8.02
C SER A 122 -1.58 -4.26 9.42
N SER A 123 -1.85 -3.26 10.24
CA SER A 123 -2.47 -3.40 11.56
C SER A 123 -3.96 -3.74 11.51
N PHE A 124 -4.56 -3.84 10.32
CA PHE A 124 -5.93 -4.32 10.20
C PHE A 124 -6.00 -5.78 10.61
N HIS A 125 -6.99 -6.12 11.43
CA HIS A 125 -7.22 -7.49 11.83
C HIS A 125 -7.67 -8.34 10.63
N PRO A 126 -7.18 -9.59 10.52
CA PRO A 126 -7.69 -10.52 9.51
C PRO A 126 -9.18 -10.78 9.70
N THR A 127 -9.91 -11.04 8.61
CA THR A 127 -11.30 -11.54 8.71
C THR A 127 -11.32 -12.82 9.54
N GLN A 128 -12.25 -12.92 10.50
CA GLN A 128 -12.45 -14.14 11.27
C GLN A 128 -13.22 -15.18 10.43
N PRO A 129 -12.83 -16.46 10.48
CA PRO A 129 -13.61 -17.54 9.90
C PRO A 129 -15.02 -17.59 10.49
N LEU A 130 -16.02 -17.90 9.66
CA LEU A 130 -17.44 -17.96 10.05
C LEU A 130 -17.74 -18.93 11.21
N ALA A 131 -16.84 -19.89 11.49
CA ALA A 131 -17.02 -20.91 12.53
C ALA A 131 -17.05 -20.38 13.98
N HIS A 132 -16.68 -19.12 14.23
CA HIS A 132 -16.59 -18.57 15.60
C HIS A 132 -17.72 -17.62 16.03
N GLN A 133 -18.78 -17.43 15.23
CA GLN A 133 -19.86 -16.48 15.55
C GLN A 133 -21.08 -17.07 16.28
N THR A 134 -21.11 -18.37 16.55
CA THR A 134 -22.10 -18.98 17.48
C THR A 134 -21.47 -19.19 18.85
N GLU A 135 -21.48 -18.16 19.71
CA GLU A 135 -21.61 -18.25 21.18
C GLU A 135 -21.35 -16.89 21.84
N ALA A 136 -22.32 -15.97 21.71
CA ALA A 136 -22.38 -14.78 22.56
C ALA A 136 -23.84 -14.36 22.78
N THR A 137 -24.66 -15.27 23.32
CA THR A 137 -25.91 -14.91 24.00
C THR A 137 -26.42 -16.10 24.79
N GLY A 138 -26.01 -16.17 26.06
CA GLY A 138 -26.45 -17.20 26.98
C GLY A 138 -25.97 -16.90 28.38
N THR A 139 -26.54 -15.88 29.01
CA THR A 139 -26.42 -15.66 30.46
C THR A 139 -27.01 -16.85 31.22
N PRO A 140 -26.27 -17.59 32.06
CA PRO A 140 -26.86 -18.58 32.94
C PRO A 140 -27.21 -17.93 34.28
N ILE A 141 -28.48 -18.06 34.65
CA ILE A 141 -29.03 -17.75 35.97
C ILE A 141 -28.36 -18.67 37.01
N PRO A 142 -27.90 -18.18 38.18
CA PRO A 142 -27.29 -19.03 39.19
C PRO A 142 -28.36 -19.67 40.08
N THR A 143 -28.47 -21.01 40.04
CA THR A 143 -29.06 -21.78 41.15
C THR A 143 -28.14 -22.95 41.47
N GLY A 144 -27.73 -23.05 42.74
CA GLY A 144 -26.72 -23.99 43.20
C GLY A 144 -27.26 -25.35 43.63
N LYS A 145 -26.38 -26.36 43.61
CA LYS A 145 -25.96 -27.20 44.75
C LYS A 145 -25.03 -28.33 44.25
N ALA A 146 -24.10 -28.71 45.11
CA ALA A 146 -22.95 -29.56 44.83
C ALA A 146 -23.27 -31.06 44.63
N SER A 147 -22.43 -31.75 43.83
CA SER A 147 -21.68 -32.94 44.24
C SER A 147 -20.72 -33.45 43.14
N PRO A 148 -19.61 -34.14 43.48
CA PRO A 148 -18.52 -34.44 42.55
C PRO A 148 -18.57 -35.89 42.06
N PHE A 149 -18.58 -36.11 40.74
CA PHE A 149 -18.17 -37.39 40.18
C PHE A 149 -17.38 -37.19 38.89
N SER A 150 -16.16 -37.70 38.92
CA SER A 150 -15.21 -37.80 37.83
C SER A 150 -15.69 -38.80 36.79
N SER A 151 -15.74 -38.39 35.53
CA SER A 151 -15.63 -39.30 34.39
C SER A 151 -14.79 -38.62 33.31
N ILE A 152 -13.54 -39.04 33.22
CA ILE A 152 -12.60 -38.73 32.15
C ILE A 152 -13.16 -39.39 30.87
N SER A 153 -13.77 -38.60 29.99
CA SER A 153 -14.00 -38.97 28.60
C SER A 153 -12.98 -38.25 27.73
N ASN A 154 -11.94 -38.98 27.34
CA ASN A 154 -11.08 -38.63 26.22
C ASN A 154 -11.94 -38.58 24.96
N ASN A 155 -12.36 -37.38 24.56
CA ASN A 155 -12.86 -37.14 23.21
C ASN A 155 -11.75 -36.46 22.43
N GLN A 156 -10.91 -37.28 21.79
CA GLN A 156 -10.06 -36.82 20.69
C GLN A 156 -11.00 -36.46 19.53
N SER A 157 -11.44 -35.21 19.51
CA SER A 157 -12.08 -34.64 18.33
C SER A 157 -11.01 -34.56 17.24
N ALA A 158 -11.19 -35.37 16.19
CA ALA A 158 -10.42 -35.27 14.96
C ALA A 158 -10.47 -33.83 14.46
N SER A 159 -9.34 -33.12 14.58
CA SER A 159 -9.20 -31.78 14.04
C SER A 159 -9.26 -31.88 12.52
N SER A 160 -10.36 -31.43 11.92
CA SER A 160 -10.34 -31.01 10.53
C SER A 160 -9.22 -29.98 10.38
N HIS A 161 -8.14 -30.34 9.68
CA HIS A 161 -7.06 -29.42 9.36
C HIS A 161 -7.62 -28.35 8.41
N GLU A 162 -8.26 -27.32 8.94
CA GLU A 162 -8.63 -26.14 8.16
C GLU A 162 -7.35 -25.43 7.74
N THR A 163 -7.19 -25.24 6.44
CA THR A 163 -6.05 -24.50 5.89
C THR A 163 -6.11 -23.06 6.40
N PRO A 164 -5.03 -22.52 7.00
CA PRO A 164 -5.01 -21.13 7.43
C PRO A 164 -5.35 -20.19 6.28
N THR A 165 -6.16 -19.18 6.57
CA THR A 165 -6.55 -18.14 5.60
C THR A 165 -6.01 -16.79 6.03
N ALA A 166 -5.58 -15.99 5.07
CA ALA A 166 -5.28 -14.57 5.25
C ALA A 166 -6.36 -13.71 4.59
N SER A 167 -6.41 -12.42 4.94
CA SER A 167 -7.24 -11.44 4.23
C SER A 167 -6.39 -10.28 3.74
N ALA A 168 -6.78 -9.64 2.64
CA ALA A 168 -6.02 -8.52 2.09
C ALA A 168 -6.89 -7.53 1.32
N PHE A 169 -6.48 -6.26 1.33
CA PHE A 169 -6.93 -5.26 0.38
C PHE A 169 -6.00 -5.22 -0.84
N LEU A 170 -6.59 -5.01 -2.01
CA LEU A 170 -5.90 -4.84 -3.29
C LEU A 170 -6.12 -3.42 -3.79
N LEU A 171 -5.03 -2.68 -3.95
CA LEU A 171 -5.05 -1.25 -4.29
C LEU A 171 -4.11 -1.01 -5.49
N PRO A 172 -4.51 -0.25 -6.53
CA PRO A 172 -5.68 0.61 -6.61
C PRO A 172 -6.92 -0.09 -7.20
N SER A 173 -7.02 -1.43 -7.12
CA SER A 173 -8.23 -2.14 -7.54
C SER A 173 -9.44 -1.89 -6.64
N PHE A 174 -9.22 -1.40 -5.41
CA PHE A 174 -10.23 -1.24 -4.36
C PHE A 174 -11.03 -2.52 -4.17
N GLN A 175 -10.32 -3.63 -3.95
CA GLN A 175 -10.95 -4.91 -3.64
C GLN A 175 -10.51 -5.40 -2.26
N TYR A 176 -11.42 -6.05 -1.56
CA TYR A 176 -11.14 -6.77 -0.33
C TYR A 176 -11.40 -8.26 -0.53
N ILE A 177 -10.41 -9.07 -0.13
CA ILE A 177 -10.46 -10.53 -0.21
C ILE A 177 -10.44 -11.07 1.22
N PRO A 178 -11.58 -11.56 1.75
CA PRO A 178 -11.70 -11.93 3.17
C PRO A 178 -11.00 -13.26 3.50
N ALA A 179 -10.86 -14.16 2.53
CA ALA A 179 -10.26 -15.47 2.74
C ALA A 179 -9.37 -15.87 1.55
N ILE A 180 -8.06 -15.87 1.80
CA ILE A 180 -7.01 -16.34 0.90
C ILE A 180 -6.35 -17.54 1.58
N PRO A 181 -6.68 -18.79 1.18
CA PRO A 181 -6.02 -19.96 1.72
C PRO A 181 -4.51 -19.91 1.43
N THR A 182 -3.69 -20.24 2.42
CA THR A 182 -2.24 -20.03 2.34
C THR A 182 -1.45 -21.25 1.82
N ASP A 183 -2.14 -22.27 1.29
CA ASP A 183 -1.47 -23.36 0.59
C ASP A 183 -0.96 -22.90 -0.79
N PRO A 184 0.10 -23.54 -1.34
CA PRO A 184 0.71 -23.09 -2.60
C PRO A 184 -0.24 -23.04 -3.80
N ALA A 185 -1.18 -23.98 -3.91
CA ALA A 185 -2.10 -24.04 -5.05
C ALA A 185 -3.11 -22.89 -5.00
N SER A 186 -3.64 -22.59 -3.82
CA SER A 186 -4.56 -21.47 -3.60
C SER A 186 -3.88 -20.11 -3.80
N ILE A 187 -2.61 -19.96 -3.39
CA ILE A 187 -1.86 -18.73 -3.62
C ILE A 187 -1.57 -18.52 -5.11
N GLU A 188 -1.23 -19.57 -5.84
CA GLU A 188 -1.08 -19.49 -7.28
C GLU A 188 -2.41 -19.10 -7.97
N ALA A 189 -3.53 -19.70 -7.54
CA ALA A 189 -4.86 -19.33 -8.02
C ALA A 189 -5.20 -17.87 -7.70
N PHE A 190 -4.84 -17.37 -6.52
CA PHE A 190 -5.02 -15.98 -6.10
C PHE A 190 -4.23 -15.01 -6.98
N ILE A 191 -2.96 -15.33 -7.25
CA ILE A 191 -2.10 -14.53 -8.15
C ILE A 191 -2.73 -14.43 -9.54
N GLN A 192 -3.18 -15.57 -10.09
CA GLN A 192 -3.82 -15.63 -11.40
C GLN A 192 -5.15 -14.88 -11.43
N ALA A 193 -5.95 -14.97 -10.37
CA ALA A 193 -7.27 -14.33 -10.29
C ALA A 193 -7.20 -12.81 -10.15
N PHE A 194 -6.28 -12.29 -9.32
CA PHE A 194 -6.31 -10.88 -8.89
C PHE A 194 -5.04 -10.09 -9.18
N ILE A 195 -3.87 -10.70 -9.07
CA ILE A 195 -2.60 -9.96 -8.99
C ILE A 195 -2.01 -9.66 -10.35
N LEU A 196 -1.99 -10.64 -11.25
CA LEU A 196 -1.40 -10.48 -12.59
C LEU A 196 -2.03 -9.31 -13.38
N PRO A 197 -1.33 -8.72 -14.36
CA PRO A 197 -1.89 -7.68 -15.21
C PRO A 197 -3.04 -8.17 -16.09
N SER A 198 -4.04 -7.31 -16.31
CA SER A 198 -5.08 -7.53 -17.32
C SER A 198 -4.53 -7.31 -18.74
N GLN A 199 -3.62 -6.36 -18.90
CA GLN A 199 -2.91 -6.05 -20.15
C GLN A 199 -1.40 -6.04 -19.90
N LEU A 200 -0.65 -6.77 -20.74
CA LEU A 200 0.80 -6.84 -20.65
C LEU A 200 1.44 -5.58 -21.25
N HIS A 201 2.59 -5.19 -20.68
CA HIS A 201 3.41 -4.11 -21.22
C HIS A 201 3.92 -4.46 -22.63
N GLN A 202 4.07 -3.45 -23.50
CA GLN A 202 4.52 -3.62 -24.90
C GLN A 202 5.89 -4.31 -25.02
N SER A 203 6.73 -4.20 -24.00
CA SER A 203 8.02 -4.92 -23.94
C SER A 203 7.87 -6.45 -23.97
N HIS A 204 6.67 -6.98 -23.72
CA HIS A 204 6.35 -8.40 -23.82
C HIS A 204 5.87 -8.82 -25.21
N ASP A 205 5.87 -7.94 -26.22
CA ASP A 205 5.38 -8.25 -27.56
C ASP A 205 6.10 -9.43 -28.22
N SER A 206 7.38 -9.63 -27.90
CA SER A 206 8.21 -10.74 -28.38
C SER A 206 7.95 -12.08 -27.69
N LEU A 207 7.21 -12.11 -26.58
CA LEU A 207 6.88 -13.35 -25.88
C LEU A 207 5.89 -14.20 -26.70
N THR A 208 6.00 -15.54 -26.57
CA THR A 208 5.03 -16.46 -27.17
C THR A 208 3.66 -16.30 -26.53
N ARG A 209 2.62 -16.81 -27.19
CA ARG A 209 1.25 -16.74 -26.65
C ARG A 209 1.15 -17.46 -25.30
N GLU A 210 1.84 -18.58 -25.15
CA GLU A 210 1.85 -19.39 -23.94
C GLU A 210 2.52 -18.63 -22.79
N GLN A 211 3.65 -17.98 -23.05
CA GLN A 211 4.33 -17.13 -22.07
C GLN A 211 3.46 -15.93 -21.66
N LYS A 212 2.81 -15.27 -22.62
CA LYS A 212 1.87 -14.17 -22.35
C LYS A 212 0.69 -14.64 -21.49
N ASN A 213 0.18 -15.85 -21.73
CA ASN A 213 -0.93 -16.42 -20.96
C ASN A 213 -0.54 -16.71 -19.50
N VAL A 214 0.71 -17.09 -19.24
CA VAL A 214 1.20 -17.29 -17.86
C VAL A 214 1.20 -15.99 -17.07
N LEU A 215 1.51 -14.86 -17.72
CA LEU A 215 1.63 -13.55 -17.08
C LEU A 215 0.31 -12.75 -17.07
N ARG A 216 -0.77 -13.25 -17.65
CA ARG A 216 -2.05 -12.53 -17.73
C ARG A 216 -3.03 -12.98 -16.65
N ARG A 217 -3.74 -12.01 -16.08
CA ARG A 217 -4.85 -12.24 -15.16
C ARG A 217 -5.93 -13.13 -15.79
N GLN A 218 -6.55 -13.96 -14.94
CA GLN A 218 -7.62 -14.90 -15.23
C GLN A 218 -8.85 -14.54 -14.37
N PRO A 219 -9.66 -13.53 -14.74
CA PRO A 219 -10.76 -13.01 -13.92
C PRO A 219 -11.82 -14.06 -13.57
N GLU A 220 -12.01 -15.08 -14.41
CA GLU A 220 -12.92 -16.18 -14.18
C GLU A 220 -12.62 -16.97 -12.89
N ARG A 221 -11.35 -16.96 -12.45
CA ARG A 221 -10.91 -17.59 -11.20
C ARG A 221 -11.31 -16.82 -9.96
N GLN A 222 -11.70 -15.56 -10.06
CA GLN A 222 -12.13 -14.77 -8.90
C GLN A 222 -13.34 -15.41 -8.21
N LYS A 223 -14.16 -16.18 -8.95
CA LYS A 223 -15.31 -16.92 -8.43
C LYS A 223 -14.96 -17.96 -7.36
N SER A 224 -13.70 -18.42 -7.29
CA SER A 224 -13.27 -19.35 -6.23
C SER A 224 -12.95 -18.66 -4.90
N PHE A 225 -12.94 -17.32 -4.87
CA PHE A 225 -12.66 -16.52 -3.68
C PHE A 225 -13.95 -15.91 -3.16
N VAL A 226 -14.69 -16.71 -2.39
CA VAL A 226 -15.98 -16.32 -1.80
C VAL A 226 -15.79 -15.09 -0.90
N GLY A 227 -16.72 -14.12 -1.01
CA GLY A 227 -16.69 -12.88 -0.25
C GLY A 227 -15.75 -11.80 -0.79
N ALA A 228 -14.97 -12.09 -1.85
CA ALA A 228 -14.22 -11.08 -2.59
C ALA A 228 -15.16 -9.99 -3.11
N ARG A 229 -14.85 -8.73 -2.82
CA ARG A 229 -15.76 -7.60 -3.04
C ARG A 229 -15.02 -6.29 -3.25
N LYS A 230 -15.74 -5.24 -3.61
CA LYS A 230 -15.21 -3.88 -3.62
C LYS A 230 -14.96 -3.38 -2.19
N ALA A 231 -13.93 -2.57 -2.03
CA ALA A 231 -13.64 -1.84 -0.81
C ALA A 231 -14.10 -0.38 -0.99
N ASP A 232 -15.20 -0.02 -0.32
CA ASP A 232 -15.87 1.28 -0.44
C ASP A 232 -15.50 2.27 0.67
N GLU A 233 -14.40 2.00 1.36
CA GLU A 233 -13.89 2.76 2.50
C GLU A 233 -12.61 3.53 2.16
N ILE A 234 -12.43 4.68 2.80
CA ILE A 234 -11.18 5.44 2.77
C ILE A 234 -10.13 4.65 3.56
N LEU A 235 -8.96 4.43 2.97
CA LEU A 235 -7.84 3.80 3.67
C LEU A 235 -6.72 4.81 3.89
N VAL A 236 -6.43 5.11 5.16
CA VAL A 236 -5.27 5.89 5.57
C VAL A 236 -4.22 4.94 6.11
N LEU A 237 -3.15 4.75 5.34
CA LEU A 237 -2.10 3.78 5.62
C LEU A 237 -0.81 4.50 6.02
N ILE A 238 -0.32 4.24 7.22
CA ILE A 238 0.78 5.00 7.83
C ILE A 238 1.94 4.06 8.06
N CYS A 239 3.12 4.35 7.52
CA CYS A 239 4.30 3.51 7.77
C CYS A 239 4.67 3.58 9.27
N GLY A 240 4.45 2.48 9.99
CA GLY A 240 4.73 2.32 11.42
C GLY A 240 5.84 1.31 11.72
N HIS A 241 6.60 0.89 10.71
CA HIS A 241 7.55 -0.23 10.79
C HIS A 241 8.82 0.11 11.60
N GLY A 242 8.74 -0.01 12.92
CA GLY A 242 9.83 0.25 13.87
C GLY A 242 11.00 -0.73 13.73
N GLY A 243 10.71 -2.01 13.48
CA GLY A 243 11.73 -3.03 13.21
C GLY A 243 12.57 -2.78 11.94
N ARG A 244 12.13 -1.85 11.09
CA ARG A 244 12.88 -1.40 9.90
C ARG A 244 13.50 -0.02 10.07
N ASP A 245 12.79 0.92 10.68
CA ASP A 245 13.24 2.29 10.91
C ASP A 245 12.56 2.91 12.13
N SER A 246 13.34 3.34 13.12
CA SER A 246 12.82 3.90 14.36
C SER A 246 12.01 5.18 14.15
N ARG A 247 12.31 6.00 13.14
CA ARG A 247 11.55 7.24 12.88
C ARG A 247 10.11 6.92 12.47
N CYS A 248 9.93 5.89 11.64
CA CYS A 248 8.60 5.41 11.26
C CYS A 248 7.90 4.72 12.43
N GLY A 249 8.61 3.89 13.21
CA GLY A 249 8.06 3.27 14.43
C GLY A 249 7.57 4.27 15.47
N THR A 250 8.28 5.39 15.63
CA THR A 250 7.91 6.47 16.54
C THR A 250 6.76 7.31 16.02
N LEU A 251 6.81 7.74 14.74
CA LEU A 251 5.77 8.62 14.18
C LEU A 251 4.46 7.89 13.87
N GLY A 252 4.51 6.64 13.44
CA GLY A 252 3.36 5.90 12.93
C GLY A 252 2.16 5.91 13.90
N PRO A 253 2.31 5.44 15.15
CA PRO A 253 1.22 5.42 16.14
C PRO A 253 0.67 6.82 16.45
N LEU A 254 1.53 7.84 16.49
CA LEU A 254 1.11 9.24 16.74
C LEU A 254 0.26 9.77 15.60
N LEU A 255 0.69 9.55 14.36
CA LEU A 255 -0.06 9.95 13.16
C LEU A 255 -1.38 9.19 13.08
N LYS A 256 -1.40 7.87 13.37
CA LYS A 256 -2.64 7.09 13.40
C LYS A 256 -3.67 7.72 14.35
N ALA A 257 -3.26 7.99 15.58
CA ALA A 257 -4.15 8.57 16.59
C ALA A 257 -4.61 10.00 16.25
N GLU A 258 -3.79 10.76 15.52
CA GLU A 258 -4.18 12.09 15.02
C GLU A 258 -5.17 11.99 13.86
N PHE A 259 -4.93 11.09 12.89
CA PHE A 259 -5.84 10.89 11.75
C PHE A 259 -7.22 10.43 12.22
N GLU A 260 -7.28 9.52 13.18
CA GLU A 260 -8.54 9.06 13.76
C GLU A 260 -9.33 10.18 14.45
N ASP A 261 -8.66 11.08 15.18
CA ASP A 261 -9.31 12.25 15.77
C ASP A 261 -9.84 13.19 14.69
N LYS A 262 -9.01 13.56 13.70
CA LYS A 262 -9.38 14.54 12.68
C LYS A 262 -10.46 14.02 11.72
N LEU A 263 -10.44 12.73 11.36
CA LEU A 263 -11.51 12.13 10.56
C LEU A 263 -12.85 12.15 11.30
N ARG A 264 -12.87 11.79 12.59
CA ARG A 264 -14.10 11.87 13.40
C ARG A 264 -14.65 13.29 13.49
N ARG A 265 -13.79 14.31 13.60
CA ARG A 265 -14.20 15.73 13.58
C ARG A 265 -14.83 16.18 12.26
N GLN A 266 -14.49 15.54 11.15
CA GLN A 266 -15.12 15.74 9.85
C GLN A 266 -16.38 14.86 9.65
N ASN A 267 -16.88 14.23 10.72
CA ASN A 267 -18.02 13.30 10.69
C ASN A 267 -17.80 12.10 9.77
N ILE A 268 -16.56 11.69 9.53
CA ILE A 268 -16.24 10.47 8.78
C ILE A 268 -16.19 9.30 9.78
N PRO A 269 -17.13 8.33 9.71
CA PRO A 269 -17.15 7.21 10.64
C PRO A 269 -15.93 6.30 10.46
N LEU A 270 -15.36 5.83 11.57
CA LEU A 270 -14.23 4.91 11.53
C LEU A 270 -14.67 3.46 11.69
N LEU A 271 -14.01 2.56 10.96
CA LEU A 271 -14.19 1.13 11.08
C LEU A 271 -12.98 0.51 11.78
N ASP A 272 -13.15 0.16 13.05
CA ASP A 272 -12.11 -0.47 13.87
C ASP A 272 -12.12 -2.01 13.75
N GLU A 273 -13.31 -2.60 13.58
CA GLU A 273 -13.50 -4.05 13.49
C GLU A 273 -13.04 -4.63 12.15
N PRO A 274 -12.46 -5.85 12.11
CA PRO A 274 -12.05 -6.48 10.86
C PRO A 274 -13.20 -6.52 9.85
N PRO A 275 -12.94 -6.31 8.54
CA PRO A 275 -13.99 -6.50 7.55
C PRO A 275 -14.54 -7.93 7.63
N VAL A 276 -15.87 -8.03 7.66
CA VAL A 276 -16.61 -9.29 7.77
C VAL A 276 -16.39 -10.20 6.55
N ALA A 277 -16.59 -11.51 6.71
CA ALA A 277 -16.45 -12.47 5.61
C ALA A 277 -17.48 -12.24 4.50
N GLU A 278 -18.73 -11.98 4.89
CA GLU A 278 -19.84 -11.70 3.98
C GLU A 278 -20.01 -10.19 3.82
N ALA A 279 -20.15 -9.74 2.58
CA ALA A 279 -20.35 -8.33 2.28
C ALA A 279 -21.74 -7.89 2.74
N VAL A 280 -21.83 -6.75 3.42
CA VAL A 280 -23.07 -5.97 3.45
C VAL A 280 -23.02 -5.03 2.25
N GLU A 281 -24.05 -5.05 1.40
CA GLU A 281 -24.15 -4.08 0.30
C GLU A 281 -24.24 -2.67 0.87
N VAL A 282 -23.31 -1.81 0.44
CA VAL A 282 -23.31 -0.40 0.82
C VAL A 282 -24.06 0.37 -0.25
N GLU A 283 -25.12 1.09 0.13
CA GLU A 283 -25.83 1.98 -0.77
C GLU A 283 -25.00 3.25 -1.01
N THR A 284 -24.29 3.28 -2.14
CA THR A 284 -23.37 4.37 -2.50
C THR A 284 -23.99 5.43 -3.42
N GLU A 285 -25.15 5.13 -4.01
CA GLU A 285 -25.86 6.01 -4.95
C GLU A 285 -26.86 6.94 -4.24
N VAL A 286 -26.47 7.45 -3.07
CA VAL A 286 -27.26 8.42 -2.29
C VAL A 286 -26.65 9.81 -2.38
N GLU A 287 -27.50 10.84 -2.43
CA GLU A 287 -27.04 12.22 -2.39
C GLU A 287 -26.30 12.50 -1.07
N GLY A 288 -25.10 13.08 -1.17
CA GLY A 288 -24.26 13.32 0.00
C GLY A 288 -23.54 12.08 0.56
N TYR A 289 -23.45 10.98 -0.20
CA TYR A 289 -22.69 9.79 0.20
C TYR A 289 -21.30 10.15 0.72
N THR A 290 -21.02 9.73 1.96
CA THR A 290 -19.73 9.87 2.61
C THR A 290 -19.25 8.48 3.03
N PRO A 291 -18.12 7.99 2.50
CA PRO A 291 -17.60 6.68 2.88
C PRO A 291 -17.10 6.67 4.32
N THR A 292 -17.06 5.49 4.91
CA THR A 292 -16.34 5.24 6.17
C THR A 292 -14.83 5.25 5.94
N ALA A 293 -14.04 5.31 7.01
CA ALA A 293 -12.58 5.25 6.93
C ALA A 293 -11.95 4.20 7.84
N ARG A 294 -10.80 3.67 7.43
CA ARG A 294 -9.87 2.90 8.27
C ARG A 294 -8.52 3.57 8.30
N VAL A 295 -7.96 3.66 9.49
CA VAL A 295 -6.60 4.16 9.72
C VAL A 295 -5.75 3.01 10.23
N GLY A 296 -4.68 2.68 9.52
CA GLY A 296 -3.85 1.51 9.81
C GLY A 296 -2.37 1.83 9.79
N LEU A 297 -1.61 1.14 10.65
CA LEU A 297 -0.15 1.08 10.50
C LEU A 297 0.17 0.07 9.41
N ILE A 298 1.20 0.34 8.62
CA ILE A 298 1.70 -0.57 7.60
C ILE A 298 3.20 -0.78 7.70
N SER A 299 3.65 -1.92 7.18
CA SER A 299 5.07 -2.21 7.03
C SER A 299 5.73 -1.21 6.07
N HIS A 300 7.05 -1.21 6.07
CA HIS A 300 7.89 -0.29 5.28
C HIS A 300 7.52 -0.27 3.78
N ILE A 301 7.39 0.94 3.24
CA ILE A 301 7.03 1.24 1.84
C ILE A 301 8.12 2.03 1.09
N GLY A 302 9.34 2.04 1.61
CA GLY A 302 10.40 2.93 1.10
C GLY A 302 10.32 4.36 1.65
N GLY A 303 11.40 5.12 1.48
CA GLY A 303 11.41 6.54 1.85
C GLY A 303 11.50 6.81 3.36
N HIS A 304 12.05 5.90 4.16
CA HIS A 304 12.18 6.09 5.62
C HIS A 304 13.03 7.31 6.05
N LYS A 305 13.88 7.84 5.16
CA LYS A 305 14.61 9.10 5.38
C LYS A 305 13.66 10.31 5.41
N TRP A 306 12.46 10.17 4.85
CA TRP A 306 11.37 11.14 4.85
C TRP A 306 10.20 10.66 5.72
N ALA A 307 10.52 10.11 6.91
CA ALA A 307 9.55 9.51 7.82
C ALA A 307 8.30 10.37 8.05
N GLY A 308 7.21 9.72 8.45
CA GLY A 308 5.85 10.26 8.27
C GLY A 308 5.30 9.91 6.89
N ASN A 309 5.58 8.69 6.41
CA ASN A 309 5.04 8.19 5.14
C ASN A 309 3.58 7.79 5.34
N VAL A 310 2.69 8.38 4.55
CA VAL A 310 1.23 8.14 4.60
C VAL A 310 0.73 7.91 3.19
N ILE A 311 -0.14 6.92 3.01
CA ILE A 311 -0.91 6.73 1.77
C ILE A 311 -2.39 6.93 2.09
N VAL A 312 -3.07 7.76 1.31
CA VAL A 312 -4.53 7.95 1.40
C VAL A 312 -5.16 7.41 0.13
N TYR A 313 -5.93 6.32 0.25
CA TYR A 313 -6.74 5.79 -0.83
C TYR A 313 -8.19 6.26 -0.68
N ILE A 314 -8.70 6.94 -1.70
CA ILE A 314 -10.09 7.40 -1.76
C ILE A 314 -10.89 6.44 -2.63
N PRO A 315 -11.96 5.80 -2.10
CA PRO A 315 -12.68 4.76 -2.83
C PRO A 315 -13.41 5.34 -4.05
N PRO A 316 -13.56 4.56 -5.14
CA PRO A 316 -14.26 4.99 -6.35
C PRO A 316 -15.73 5.36 -6.12
N SER A 317 -16.34 4.79 -5.08
CA SER A 317 -17.71 5.10 -4.65
C SER A 317 -17.85 6.53 -4.12
N PHE A 318 -16.76 7.20 -3.71
CA PHE A 318 -16.81 8.59 -3.29
C PHE A 318 -16.76 9.57 -4.48
N LYS A 319 -17.70 9.42 -5.42
CA LYS A 319 -17.69 10.07 -6.75
C LYS A 319 -17.57 11.60 -6.72
N ALA A 320 -18.07 12.25 -5.67
CA ALA A 320 -17.99 13.70 -5.50
C ALA A 320 -16.56 14.20 -5.23
N ASN A 321 -15.66 13.32 -4.79
CA ASN A 321 -14.27 13.64 -4.52
C ASN A 321 -13.41 13.50 -5.80
N ALA A 322 -12.69 14.54 -6.19
CA ALA A 322 -11.83 14.53 -7.39
C ALA A 322 -10.72 13.44 -7.35
N LEU A 323 -10.40 12.96 -6.15
CA LEU A 323 -9.42 11.89 -5.91
C LEU A 323 -10.04 10.49 -5.86
N ALA A 324 -11.33 10.33 -6.15
CA ALA A 324 -11.99 9.02 -6.22
C ALA A 324 -11.19 8.05 -7.11
N GLY A 325 -10.97 6.84 -6.58
CA GLY A 325 -10.20 5.80 -7.22
C GLY A 325 -8.68 6.01 -7.21
N LYS A 326 -8.16 6.94 -6.40
CA LYS A 326 -6.72 7.27 -6.37
C LYS A 326 -6.09 6.97 -5.02
N GLY A 327 -4.82 6.62 -5.04
CA GLY A 327 -3.94 6.53 -3.88
C GLY A 327 -2.92 7.66 -3.87
N ILE A 328 -2.91 8.48 -2.84
CA ILE A 328 -2.05 9.67 -2.71
C ILE A 328 -0.99 9.41 -1.65
N TRP A 329 0.28 9.57 -2.02
CA TRP A 329 1.41 9.34 -1.12
C TRP A 329 1.96 10.65 -0.59
N TYR A 330 2.06 10.73 0.73
CA TYR A 330 2.68 11.81 1.47
C TYR A 330 3.89 11.32 2.26
N SER A 331 4.82 12.24 2.54
CA SER A 331 5.95 12.04 3.44
C SER A 331 6.22 13.30 4.25
N ARG A 332 7.12 13.18 5.25
CA ARG A 332 7.41 14.27 6.20
C ARG A 332 6.18 14.73 6.97
N VAL A 333 5.14 13.89 7.01
CA VAL A 333 3.92 14.16 7.75
C VAL A 333 4.25 14.10 9.24
N GLY A 334 4.10 15.24 9.90
CA GLY A 334 4.01 15.36 11.36
C GLY A 334 2.54 15.54 11.80
N PRO A 335 2.25 15.41 13.11
CA PRO A 335 0.93 15.69 13.69
C PRO A 335 0.30 17.01 13.20
N GLU A 336 1.10 18.05 13.01
CA GLU A 336 0.68 19.38 12.56
C GLU A 336 0.06 19.40 11.15
N HIS A 337 0.36 18.39 10.32
CA HIS A 337 -0.14 18.32 8.94
C HIS A 337 -1.44 17.52 8.81
N VAL A 338 -1.80 16.74 9.83
CA VAL A 338 -2.87 15.73 9.71
C VAL A 338 -4.23 16.38 9.49
N GLU A 339 -4.52 17.48 10.19
CA GLU A 339 -5.77 18.23 9.99
C GLU A 339 -5.90 18.72 8.55
N GLY A 340 -4.83 19.31 8.00
CA GLY A 340 -4.81 19.78 6.62
C GLY A 340 -4.94 18.65 5.59
N ILE A 341 -4.34 17.48 5.84
CA ILE A 341 -4.51 16.31 4.95
C ILE A 341 -5.96 15.83 4.97
N VAL A 342 -6.58 15.74 6.15
CA VAL A 342 -7.98 15.33 6.26
C VAL A 342 -8.91 16.34 5.57
N GLU A 343 -8.75 17.63 5.83
CA GLU A 343 -9.57 18.67 5.20
C GLU A 343 -9.34 18.74 3.68
N LYS A 344 -8.10 18.93 3.24
CA LYS A 344 -7.80 19.20 1.83
C LYS A 344 -7.85 17.95 0.98
N THR A 345 -7.30 16.82 1.43
CA THR A 345 -7.25 15.60 0.62
C THR A 345 -8.50 14.74 0.77
N VAL A 346 -8.90 14.43 2.01
CA VAL A 346 -10.01 13.50 2.24
C VAL A 346 -11.37 14.15 1.95
N VAL A 347 -11.58 15.40 2.40
CA VAL A 347 -12.87 16.09 2.22
C VAL A 347 -12.94 16.84 0.88
N GLU A 348 -11.95 17.69 0.58
CA GLU A 348 -12.01 18.55 -0.61
C GLU A 348 -11.46 17.93 -1.91
N GLY A 349 -10.79 16.77 -1.86
CA GLY A 349 -10.22 16.13 -3.05
C GLY A 349 -9.02 16.88 -3.66
N LYS A 350 -8.20 17.54 -2.82
CA LYS A 350 -7.01 18.30 -3.21
C LYS A 350 -5.73 17.67 -2.68
N VAL A 351 -4.68 17.70 -3.49
CA VAL A 351 -3.34 17.21 -3.10
C VAL A 351 -2.48 18.35 -2.55
N ILE A 352 -1.82 18.10 -1.41
CA ILE A 352 -0.91 19.06 -0.77
C ILE A 352 0.51 18.86 -1.34
N LYS A 353 0.96 19.80 -2.18
CA LYS A 353 2.18 19.64 -2.99
C LYS A 353 3.45 19.48 -2.17
N GLU A 354 3.61 20.24 -1.09
CA GLU A 354 4.84 20.21 -0.29
C GLU A 354 5.14 18.84 0.36
N LEU A 355 4.09 18.04 0.63
CA LEU A 355 4.20 16.72 1.24
C LEU A 355 4.16 15.59 0.20
N PHE A 356 3.72 15.90 -1.02
CA PHE A 356 3.36 14.92 -2.05
C PHE A 356 4.58 14.20 -2.63
N ARG A 357 4.51 12.88 -2.66
CA ARG A 357 5.52 12.01 -3.28
C ARG A 357 5.13 11.49 -4.66
N GLY A 358 3.84 11.41 -4.92
CA GLY A 358 3.28 10.75 -6.09
C GLY A 358 1.93 10.12 -5.74
N GLY A 359 1.27 9.57 -6.74
CA GLY A 359 0.07 8.79 -6.52
C GLY A 359 -0.14 7.73 -7.60
N ILE A 360 -1.28 7.06 -7.54
CA ILE A 360 -1.70 6.08 -8.52
C ILE A 360 -3.22 6.17 -8.71
N ASP A 361 -3.72 5.97 -9.93
CA ASP A 361 -5.15 5.84 -10.22
C ASP A 361 -5.57 4.37 -10.47
N GLN A 362 -6.86 4.13 -10.74
CA GLN A 362 -7.38 2.78 -10.97
C GLN A 362 -6.82 2.14 -12.24
N GLU A 363 -6.46 2.97 -13.21
CA GLU A 363 -5.82 2.61 -14.47
C GLU A 363 -4.33 2.27 -14.28
N ARG A 364 -3.81 2.38 -13.05
CA ARG A 364 -2.42 2.10 -12.66
C ARG A 364 -1.43 3.09 -13.27
N THR A 365 -1.89 4.30 -13.52
CA THR A 365 -1.07 5.41 -13.98
C THR A 365 -0.49 6.13 -12.77
N MET A 366 0.82 6.36 -12.83
CA MET A 366 1.52 7.07 -11.77
C MET A 366 1.23 8.57 -11.86
N LEU A 367 0.74 9.14 -10.76
CA LEU A 367 0.38 10.53 -10.64
C LEU A 367 1.58 11.36 -10.17
N ARG A 368 1.76 12.54 -10.78
CA ARG A 368 2.83 13.51 -10.49
C ARG A 368 2.28 14.93 -10.58
N VAL A 369 2.98 15.88 -9.94
CA VAL A 369 2.65 17.31 -9.96
C VAL A 369 3.78 18.15 -10.53
#